data_AF-A0A0N5CSN2-F1
#
_entry.id   AF-A0A0N5CSN2-F1
#
_cell.length_a   1.000
_cell.length_b   1.000
_cell.length_c   1.000
_cell.angle_alpha   90.00
_cell.angle_beta   90.00
_cell.angle_gamma   90.00
#
_symmetry.space_group_name_H-M   'P 1'
#
loop_
_entity.id
_entity.type
_entity.pdbx_description
1 polymer ?
#
loop_
_entity_poly.entity_id
_entity_poly.type
_entity_poly.pdbx_seq_one_letter_code
_entity_poly.pdbx_strand_id
1 'polypeptide(L)' 'MESLRSNLVQACDDERITLHCPKNTHIILQNVFYGRLVPSDQLCPLISTQDPINEDTSCDVIEAYSVRIKTAKHKIEII' A
#
# COMPACT_ATOMS: atom_id res chain seq x y z
N MET A 1 -18.99 -16.37 -13.86
CA MET A 1 -18.71 -14.92 -13.84
C MET A 1 -17.54 -14.70 -12.90
N GLU A 2 -16.34 -14.46 -13.44
CA GLU A 2 -15.19 -14.11 -12.63
C GLU A 2 -15.22 -12.59 -12.41
N SER A 3 -15.65 -12.17 -11.23
CA SER A 3 -15.70 -10.75 -10.87
C SER A 3 -14.28 -10.29 -10.54
N LEU A 4 -13.80 -9.28 -11.26
CA LEU A 4 -12.57 -8.57 -10.93
C LEU A 4 -12.80 -7.84 -9.60
N ARG A 5 -12.30 -8.40 -8.50
CA ARG A 5 -12.37 -7.74 -7.18
C ARG A 5 -11.29 -6.66 -7.12
N SER A 6 -11.71 -5.40 -7.13
CA SER A 6 -10.87 -4.30 -6.70
C SER A 6 -10.71 -4.38 -5.18
N ASN A 7 -9.48 -4.56 -4.71
CA ASN A 7 -9.16 -4.54 -3.29
C ASN A 7 -8.18 -3.40 -3.07
N LEU A 8 -8.57 -2.42 -2.24
CA LEU A 8 -7.64 -1.44 -1.71
C LEU A 8 -6.94 -2.08 -0.51
N VAL A 9 -5.61 -2.09 -0.53
CA VAL A 9 -4.80 -2.55 0.60
C VAL A 9 -3.84 -1.43 0.95
N GLN A 10 -3.75 -1.12 2.23
CA GLN A 10 -2.91 -0.09 2.79
C GLN A 10 -2.07 -0.72 3.90
N ALA A 11 -0.86 -0.21 4.06
CA ALA A 11 0.07 -0.62 5.10
C ALA A 11 0.87 0.62 5.52
N CYS A 12 1.31 0.64 6.77
CA CYS A 12 2.15 1.68 7.31
C CYS A 12 3.63 1.39 7.04
N ASP A 13 4.50 2.35 7.36
CA ASP A 13 5.94 2.13 7.32
C ASP A 13 6.32 0.91 8.18
N ASP A 14 7.27 0.12 7.69
CA ASP A 14 7.72 -1.17 8.24
C ASP A 14 6.70 -2.33 8.18
N GLU A 15 5.49 -2.11 7.68
CA GLU A 15 4.53 -3.19 7.40
C GLU A 15 4.70 -3.73 5.97
N ARG A 16 4.30 -5.00 5.78
CA ARG A 16 4.39 -5.68 4.49
C ARG A 16 3.02 -6.11 3.99
N ILE A 17 2.75 -5.83 2.72
CA ILE A 17 1.53 -6.27 2.07
C ILE A 17 1.78 -7.60 1.38
N THR A 18 1.03 -8.63 1.78
CA THR A 18 0.98 -9.93 1.08
C THR A 18 -0.36 -10.11 0.40
N LEU A 19 -0.36 -10.17 -0.93
CA LEU A 19 -1.54 -10.48 -1.73
C LEU A 19 -1.53 -11.95 -2.13
N HIS A 20 -2.66 -12.64 -1.97
CA HIS A 20 -2.82 -14.00 -2.44
C HIS A 20 -3.39 -14.00 -3.86
N CYS A 21 -2.73 -14.72 -4.77
CA CYS A 21 -3.16 -14.87 -6.15
C CYS A 21 -3.99 -16.15 -6.28
N PRO A 22 -5.32 -16.07 -6.52
CA PRO A 22 -6.13 -17.24 -6.83
C PRO A 22 -5.57 -18.03 -8.01
N LYS A 23 -5.84 -19.34 -8.03
CA LYS A 23 -5.41 -20.22 -9.14
C LYS A 23 -5.90 -19.66 -10.48
N ASN A 24 -5.01 -19.66 -11.47
CA ASN A 24 -5.30 -19.23 -12.85
C ASN A 24 -5.72 -17.75 -12.99
N THR A 25 -5.40 -16.90 -12.01
CA THR A 25 -5.64 -15.45 -12.10
C THR A 25 -4.32 -14.68 -12.08
N HIS A 26 -4.41 -13.40 -12.43
CA HIS A 26 -3.31 -12.45 -12.33
C HIS A 26 -3.76 -11.24 -11.51
N ILE A 27 -2.87 -10.73 -10.67
CA ILE A 27 -3.07 -9.48 -9.95
C ILE A 27 -2.36 -8.39 -10.74
N ILE A 28 -3.07 -7.30 -11.02
CA ILE A 28 -2.52 -6.09 -11.62
C ILE A 28 -2.57 -5.03 -10.52
N LEU A 29 -1.41 -4.44 -10.21
CA LEU A 29 -1.36 -3.30 -9.29
C LEU A 29 -1.74 -2.05 -10.06
N GLN A 30 -2.74 -1.34 -9.56
CA GLN A 30 -3.19 -0.06 -10.08
C GLN A 30 -3.12 0.94 -8.92
N ASN A 31 -2.79 2.19 -9.22
CA ASN A 31 -2.76 3.27 -8.22
C ASN A 31 -1.81 3.00 -7.04
N VAL A 32 -0.61 2.50 -7.34
CA VAL A 32 0.43 2.31 -6.31
C VAL A 32 0.93 3.68 -5.85
N PHE A 33 0.88 3.91 -4.55
CA PHE A 33 1.32 5.13 -3.90
C PHE A 33 2.12 4.78 -2.65
N TYR A 34 3.21 5.50 -2.42
CA TYR A 34 3.97 5.42 -1.18
C TYR A 34 4.28 6.85 -0.71
N GLY A 35 3.98 7.11 0.56
CA GLY A 35 4.05 8.44 1.16
C GLY A 35 2.86 8.69 2.09
N ARG A 36 2.40 9.92 2.18
CA ARG A 36 1.32 10.33 3.09
C ARG A 36 0.33 11.25 2.39
N LEU A 37 -0.94 10.82 2.31
CA LEU A 37 -2.05 11.60 1.74
C LEU A 37 -3.03 12.13 2.79
N VAL A 38 -2.99 11.57 3.99
CA VAL A 38 -3.87 11.94 5.11
C VAL A 38 -3.06 12.08 6.39
N PRO A 39 -3.51 12.90 7.35
CA PRO A 39 -2.83 13.03 8.63
C PRO A 39 -2.90 11.73 9.42
N SER A 40 -2.01 11.59 10.39
CA SER A 40 -1.76 10.34 11.11
C SER A 40 -2.91 9.91 12.02
N ASP A 41 -3.78 10.85 12.41
CA ASP A 41 -5.01 10.55 13.13
C ASP A 41 -6.00 9.70 12.29
N GLN A 42 -5.89 9.74 10.96
CA GLN A 42 -6.72 8.98 10.03
C GLN A 42 -6.07 7.68 9.56
N LEU A 43 -4.77 7.69 9.25
CA LEU A 43 -4.04 6.51 8.76
C LEU A 43 -2.60 6.50 9.28
N CYS A 44 -2.19 5.35 9.81
CA CYS A 44 -0.87 5.14 10.41
C CYS A 44 -0.59 6.11 11.58
N PRO A 45 -1.29 5.93 12.72
CA PRO A 45 -1.15 6.82 13.86
C PRO A 45 0.27 6.77 14.42
N LEU A 46 0.92 7.93 14.45
CA LEU A 46 2.17 8.10 15.17
C LEU A 46 1.90 8.10 16.67
N ILE A 47 2.79 7.44 17.42
CA ILE A 47 2.80 7.45 18.89
C ILE A 47 3.37 8.79 19.43
N SER A 48 3.83 9.68 18.54
CA SER A 48 4.49 10.93 18.88
C SER A 48 3.50 12.04 19.25
N THR A 49 3.87 12.91 20.19
CA THR A 49 3.09 14.07 20.66
C THR A 49 3.09 15.25 19.68
N GLN A 50 3.26 14.99 18.38
CA GLN A 50 3.26 16.04 17.37
C GLN A 50 1.81 16.40 17.01
N ASP A 51 1.54 17.70 16.83
CA ASP A 51 0.23 18.17 16.44
C ASP A 51 -0.11 17.67 15.02
N PRO A 52 -1.17 16.85 14.84
CA PRO A 52 -1.52 16.26 13.54
C PRO A 52 -1.93 17.30 12.49
N ILE A 53 -2.09 18.56 12.90
CA ILE A 53 -2.53 19.70 12.08
C ILE A 53 -1.43 20.16 11.09
N ASN A 54 -0.15 19.92 11.40
CA ASN A 54 0.99 20.39 10.59
C ASN A 54 1.76 19.24 9.91
N GLU A 55 1.14 18.07 9.76
CA GLU A 55 1.77 16.95 9.07
C GLU A 55 1.83 17.19 7.56
N ASP A 56 2.94 16.81 6.94
CA ASP A 56 3.08 16.86 5.49
C ASP A 56 2.28 15.72 4.83
N THR A 57 1.12 16.07 4.28
CA THR A 57 0.27 15.17 3.49
C THR A 57 0.49 15.30 1.99
N SER A 58 1.60 15.89 1.56
CA SER A 58 2.01 16.02 0.16
C SER A 58 3.16 15.08 -0.24
N CYS A 59 3.64 14.29 0.72
CA CYS A 59 4.69 13.31 0.48
C CYS A 59 4.20 12.22 -0.48
N ASP A 60 4.73 12.23 -1.71
CA ASP A 60 4.47 11.24 -2.76
C ASP A 60 5.80 10.82 -3.38
N VAL A 61 6.09 9.52 -3.34
CA VAL A 61 7.17 8.93 -4.14
C VAL A 61 6.61 8.52 -5.49
N ILE A 62 6.83 9.36 -6.50
CA ILE A 62 6.36 9.13 -7.88
C ILE A 62 6.80 7.75 -8.38
N GLU A 63 8.00 7.29 -8.04
CA GLU A 63 8.53 5.98 -8.47
C GLU A 63 7.92 4.78 -7.74
N ALA A 64 6.90 4.97 -6.88
CA ALA A 64 6.20 3.88 -6.19
C ALA A 64 5.60 2.84 -7.15
N TYR A 65 5.31 3.20 -8.41
CA TYR A 65 4.88 2.23 -9.42
C TYR A 65 6.00 1.24 -9.85
N SER A 66 7.26 1.55 -9.57
CA SER A 66 8.45 0.74 -9.93
C SER A 66 8.95 -0.13 -8.77
N VAL A 67 8.16 -0.28 -7.70
CA VAL A 67 8.55 -1.02 -6.48
C VAL A 67 8.91 -2.48 -6.78
N ARG A 68 9.86 -3.01 -6.01
CA ARG A 68 10.33 -4.39 -6.14
C ARG A 68 9.30 -5.35 -5.55
N ILE A 69 8.66 -6.11 -6.43
CA ILE A 69 7.70 -7.14 -6.03
C ILE A 69 8.43 -8.48 -5.89
N LYS A 70 8.26 -9.15 -4.75
CA LYS A 70 8.65 -10.56 -4.61
C LYS A 70 7.47 -11.45 -4.93
N THR A 71 7.65 -12.35 -5.89
CA THR A 71 6.64 -13.34 -6.26
C THR A 71 7.01 -14.70 -5.70
N ALA A 72 6.04 -15.34 -5.07
CA ALA A 72 6.12 -16.73 -4.61
C ALA A 72 4.87 -17.48 -5.09
N LYS A 73 4.86 -18.81 -4.95
CA LYS A 73 3.75 -19.64 -5.46
C LYS A 73 2.40 -19.17 -4.86
N HIS A 74 1.55 -18.56 -5.69
CA HIS A 74 0.27 -17.93 -5.34
C HIS A 74 0.36 -16.71 -4.39
N LYS A 75 1.51 -16.04 -4.28
CA LYS A 75 1.66 -14.88 -3.39
C LYS A 75 2.50 -13.77 -4.03
N ILE A 76 2.15 -12.54 -3.69
CA ILE A 76 2.86 -11.32 -4.08
C ILE A 76 3.15 -10.56 -2.78
N GLU A 77 4.42 -10.26 -2.52
CA GLU A 77 4.85 -9.45 -1.38
C GLU A 77 5.42 -8.12 -1.92
N ILE A 78 4.83 -7.01 -1.48
CA ILE A 78 5.28 -5.64 -1.81
C ILE A 78 6.20 -5.19 -0.66
N ILE A 79 7.40 -4.72 -1.02
CA ILE A 79 8.51 -4.43 -0.10
C ILE A 79 9.09 -3.06 -0.39
#